data_AF-A0A1M3M086-F1
#
_entry.id   AF-A0A1M3M086-F1
#
_cell.length_a   1.000
_cell.length_b   1.000
_cell.length_c   1.000
_cell.angle_alpha   90.00
_cell.angle_beta   90.00
_cell.angle_gamma   90.00
#
_symmetry.space_group_name_H-M   'P 1'
#
loop_
_entity.id
_entity.type
_entity.pdbx_description
1 polymer ?
#
loop_
_entity_poly.entity_id
_entity_poly.type
_entity_poly.pdbx_seq_one_letter_code
_entity_poly.pdbx_strand_id
1 'polypeptide(L)'
;MSQLPLTLSCPRHGCYLESAYGSLDTNIIWVDGHAEPRPAPPAVRAMDQRSADALRVGIVRLPRRDVHAGIWFRMLRTIIDELSTSATHARTHAHTLREVWASIEQPIRGGLSVWRSFELLDWSIQQRLLEAAAAAIAMIEDGTIRAPGTDGALFLPAPHRPADDGRTPRPIADSTRTQAEPIDYWKAVVDSFNEVVSLALADPAQAELLYRFVSSGPGGPNNARRILADIGITEYASSQNIP
;
A
#
# COMPACT_ATOMS: atom_id res chain seq x y z
N MET A 1 -10.63 23.40 2.33
CA MET A 1 -11.08 22.06 2.75
C MET A 1 -10.03 21.05 2.29
N SER A 2 -9.20 20.54 3.19
CA SER A 2 -8.32 19.41 2.89
C SER A 2 -8.08 18.60 4.16
N GLN A 3 -9.16 18.12 4.78
CA GLN A 3 -9.05 16.91 5.58
C GLN A 3 -8.97 15.77 4.56
N LEU A 4 -7.78 15.18 4.41
CA LEU A 4 -7.68 13.87 3.77
C LEU A 4 -8.36 12.88 4.72
N PRO A 5 -9.48 12.25 4.33
CA PRO A 5 -10.27 11.40 5.22
C PRO A 5 -9.62 10.03 5.37
N LEU A 6 -8.38 10.00 5.87
CA LEU A 6 -7.55 8.81 5.99
C LEU A 6 -7.25 8.42 7.44
N THR A 7 -7.48 9.35 8.38
CA THR A 7 -7.22 9.15 9.80
C THR A 7 -8.30 9.78 10.66
N LEU A 8 -8.65 9.14 11.76
CA LEU A 8 -9.65 9.65 12.70
C LEU A 8 -9.06 10.21 13.99
N SER A 9 -7.81 9.90 14.30
CA SER A 9 -7.16 10.21 15.56
C SER A 9 -5.74 10.75 15.36
N CYS A 10 -5.27 11.50 16.35
CA CYS A 10 -3.90 11.98 16.38
C CYS A 10 -2.94 10.85 16.80
N PRO A 11 -1.94 10.48 15.97
CA PRO A 11 -1.00 9.40 16.31
C PRO A 11 -0.19 9.65 17.60
N ARG A 12 0.00 10.92 17.97
CA ARG A 12 0.73 11.31 19.18
C ARG A 12 -0.13 11.25 20.44
N HIS A 13 -1.35 11.78 20.37
CA HIS A 13 -2.20 11.96 21.56
C HIS A 13 -3.24 10.85 21.73
N GLY A 14 -3.55 10.10 20.67
CA GLY A 14 -4.55 9.03 20.69
C GLY A 14 -5.99 9.50 20.85
N CYS A 15 -6.26 10.79 20.65
CA CYS A 15 -7.59 11.38 20.67
C CYS A 15 -8.13 11.55 19.25
N TYR A 16 -9.45 11.54 19.10
CA TYR A 16 -10.10 11.85 17.83
C TYR A 16 -9.69 13.24 17.32
N LEU A 17 -9.55 13.36 16.00
CA LEU A 17 -9.36 14.62 15.32
C LEU A 17 -10.70 15.35 15.26
N GLU A 18 -10.70 16.60 15.69
CA GLU A 18 -11.88 17.46 15.63
C GLU A 18 -11.83 18.32 14.38
N SER A 19 -13.02 18.65 13.88
CA SER A 19 -13.15 19.62 12.80
C SER A 19 -12.72 20.99 13.33
N ALA A 20 -11.87 21.66 12.56
CA ALA A 20 -11.49 23.04 12.84
C ALA A 20 -11.49 23.86 11.54
N TYR A 21 -11.89 25.12 11.65
CA TYR A 21 -11.76 26.14 10.61
C TYR A 21 -10.59 27.06 10.91
N GLY A 22 -9.95 27.56 9.85
CA GLY A 22 -8.87 28.54 9.96
C GLY A 22 -7.60 28.10 9.24
N SER A 23 -6.66 29.04 9.16
CA SER A 23 -5.29 28.78 8.74
C SER A 23 -4.39 28.80 9.97
N LEU A 24 -3.29 28.05 9.93
CA LEU A 24 -2.26 28.07 10.97
C LEU A 24 -1.80 29.51 11.29
N ASP A 25 -1.90 30.42 10.31
CA ASP A 25 -1.39 31.79 10.40
C ASP A 25 -2.41 32.82 10.92
N THR A 26 -3.70 32.47 11.05
CA THR A 26 -4.77 33.48 11.21
C THR A 26 -5.86 33.14 12.24
N ASN A 27 -5.63 32.12 13.07
CA ASN A 27 -6.48 31.55 14.12
C ASN A 27 -7.19 30.26 13.70
N ILE A 28 -7.19 29.27 14.61
CA ILE A 28 -7.92 28.00 14.50
C ILE A 28 -9.17 28.09 15.38
N ILE A 29 -10.33 27.83 14.78
CA ILE A 29 -11.64 27.80 15.44
C ILE A 29 -12.16 26.37 15.37
N TRP A 30 -12.30 25.72 16.52
CA TRP A 30 -12.90 24.38 16.60
C TRP A 30 -14.39 24.44 16.33
N VAL A 31 -14.91 23.54 15.48
CA VAL A 31 -16.31 23.54 15.04
C VAL A 31 -17.25 23.07 16.14
N ASP A 32 -16.87 22.00 16.83
CA ASP A 32 -17.77 21.27 17.71
C ASP A 32 -17.62 21.66 19.19
N GLY A 33 -16.72 22.60 19.50
CA GLY A 33 -16.60 23.21 20.83
C GLY A 33 -16.35 22.23 21.98
N HIS A 34 -15.94 20.99 21.69
CA HIS A 34 -15.59 20.02 22.71
C HIS A 34 -14.37 20.55 23.48
N ALA A 35 -14.59 20.91 24.74
CA ALA A 35 -13.53 21.48 25.57
C ALA A 35 -12.46 20.45 25.96
N GLU A 36 -12.78 19.14 25.84
CA GLU A 36 -11.91 18.05 26.29
C GLU A 36 -11.64 17.03 25.17
N PRO A 37 -10.37 16.66 24.94
CA PRO A 37 -9.99 15.68 23.93
C PRO A 37 -10.67 14.33 24.15
N ARG A 38 -11.45 13.87 23.16
CA ARG A 38 -12.10 12.55 23.22
C ARG A 38 -11.12 11.42 22.84
N PRO A 39 -10.83 10.46 23.72
CA PRO A 39 -9.92 9.36 23.39
C PRO A 39 -10.49 8.49 22.27
N ALA A 40 -9.64 8.09 21.32
CA ALA A 40 -10.01 7.19 20.25
C ALA A 40 -9.84 5.72 20.66
N PRO A 41 -10.71 4.80 20.19
CA PRO A 41 -10.57 3.38 20.45
C PRO A 41 -9.20 2.83 20.03
N PRO A 42 -8.67 1.80 20.70
CA PRO A 42 -7.37 1.21 20.36
C PRO A 42 -7.25 0.78 18.89
N ALA A 43 -8.31 0.19 18.33
CA ALA A 43 -8.35 -0.21 16.93
C ALA A 43 -8.16 0.98 15.97
N VAL A 44 -8.87 2.09 16.23
CA VAL A 44 -8.77 3.34 15.46
C VAL A 44 -7.35 3.90 15.54
N ARG A 45 -6.79 3.97 16.75
CA ARG A 45 -5.41 4.45 16.96
C ARG A 45 -4.38 3.60 16.21
N ALA A 46 -4.54 2.27 16.22
CA ALA A 46 -3.62 1.37 15.51
C ALA A 46 -3.70 1.54 13.99
N MET A 47 -4.91 1.65 13.44
CA MET A 47 -5.12 1.93 12.01
C MET A 47 -4.54 3.30 11.63
N ASP A 48 -4.80 4.34 12.42
CA ASP A 48 -4.33 5.70 12.14
C ASP A 48 -2.81 5.82 12.26
N GLN A 49 -2.20 5.12 13.22
CA GLN A 49 -0.74 5.04 13.33
C GLN A 49 -0.13 4.43 12.06
N ARG A 50 -0.72 3.36 11.52
CA ARG A 50 -0.28 2.75 10.26
C ARG A 50 -0.44 3.69 9.07
N SER A 51 -1.56 4.39 8.97
CA SER A 51 -1.77 5.43 7.96
C SER A 51 -0.77 6.58 8.08
N ALA A 52 -0.44 7.00 9.31
CA ALA A 52 0.56 8.03 9.55
C ALA A 52 1.98 7.56 9.16
N ASP A 53 2.36 6.32 9.47
CA ASP A 53 3.63 5.75 9.05
C ASP A 53 3.71 5.58 7.52
N ALA A 54 2.61 5.21 6.87
CA ALA A 54 2.50 5.18 5.42
C ALA A 54 2.79 6.55 4.79
N LEU A 55 2.19 7.63 5.32
CA LEU A 55 2.36 8.98 4.81
C LEU A 55 3.76 9.55 5.11
N ARG A 56 4.31 9.24 6.29
CA ARG A 56 5.57 9.83 6.77
C ARG A 56 6.81 9.09 6.26
N VAL A 57 6.75 7.77 6.19
CA VAL A 57 7.91 6.89 5.92
C VAL A 57 7.73 6.10 4.61
N GLY A 58 6.50 5.97 4.11
CA GLY A 58 6.22 5.16 2.92
C GLY A 58 6.14 3.65 3.21
N ILE A 59 6.28 3.23 4.47
CA ILE A 59 6.30 1.83 4.90
C ILE A 59 5.37 1.66 6.11
N VAL A 60 4.59 0.57 6.11
CA VAL A 60 3.70 0.17 7.21
C VAL A 60 4.12 -1.17 7.75
N ARG A 61 4.28 -1.26 9.07
CA ARG A 61 4.61 -2.51 9.77
C ARG A 61 3.32 -3.28 10.03
N LEU A 62 3.20 -4.45 9.42
CA LEU A 62 2.13 -5.42 9.69
C LEU A 62 2.72 -6.68 10.35
N PRO A 63 1.91 -7.47 11.07
CA PRO A 63 2.41 -8.62 11.83
C PRO A 63 3.29 -9.61 11.07
N ARG A 64 3.04 -9.82 9.76
CA ARG A 64 3.86 -10.76 8.96
C ARG A 64 5.08 -10.13 8.29
N ARG A 65 4.93 -8.91 7.78
CA ARG A 65 5.98 -8.19 7.07
C ARG A 65 5.62 -6.72 6.92
N ASP A 66 6.64 -5.93 6.68
CA ASP A 66 6.46 -4.55 6.27
C ASP A 66 5.90 -4.47 4.84
N VAL A 67 5.04 -3.48 4.59
CA VAL A 67 4.42 -3.23 3.28
C VAL A 67 4.60 -1.78 2.85
N HIS A 68 4.65 -1.55 1.54
CA HIS A 68 4.69 -0.20 0.97
C HIS A 68 3.35 0.53 1.22
N ALA A 69 3.39 1.86 1.37
CA ALA A 69 2.22 2.71 1.59
C ALA A 69 1.10 2.47 0.56
N GLY A 70 1.46 2.27 -0.71
CA GLY A 70 0.48 1.95 -1.76
C GLY A 70 -0.26 0.63 -1.55
N ILE A 71 0.38 -0.38 -0.94
CA ILE A 71 -0.29 -1.63 -0.56
C ILE A 71 -1.24 -1.37 0.62
N TRP A 72 -0.77 -0.66 1.65
CA TRP A 72 -1.59 -0.28 2.80
C TRP A 72 -2.88 0.44 2.40
N PHE A 73 -2.77 1.51 1.60
CA PHE A 73 -3.96 2.27 1.19
C PHE A 73 -4.88 1.49 0.26
N ARG A 74 -4.34 0.59 -0.58
CA ARG A 74 -5.17 -0.31 -1.38
C ARG A 74 -5.95 -1.28 -0.49
N MET A 75 -5.30 -1.88 0.51
CA MET A 75 -5.96 -2.77 1.47
C MET A 75 -7.03 -2.03 2.26
N LEU A 76 -6.72 -0.84 2.80
CA LEU A 76 -7.68 -0.01 3.52
C LEU A 76 -8.89 0.34 2.64
N ARG A 77 -8.64 0.73 1.38
CA ARG A 77 -9.71 1.00 0.42
C ARG A 77 -10.57 -0.23 0.16
N THR A 78 -9.95 -1.40 -0.05
CA THR A 78 -10.68 -2.67 -0.22
C THR A 78 -11.57 -2.96 0.99
N ILE A 79 -11.07 -2.79 2.21
CA ILE A 79 -11.86 -3.00 3.43
C ILE A 79 -13.06 -2.04 3.48
N ILE A 80 -12.86 -0.76 3.16
CA ILE A 80 -13.93 0.24 3.11
C ILE A 80 -14.98 -0.11 2.05
N ASP A 81 -14.57 -0.55 0.86
CA ASP A 81 -15.47 -0.95 -0.22
C ASP A 81 -16.29 -2.19 0.16
N GLU A 82 -15.67 -3.20 0.79
CA GLU A 82 -16.36 -4.37 1.33
C GLU A 82 -17.39 -3.99 2.41
N LEU A 83 -17.01 -3.12 3.36
CA LEU A 83 -17.92 -2.64 4.41
C LEU A 83 -19.08 -1.81 3.88
N SER A 84 -18.92 -1.20 2.71
CA SER A 84 -19.94 -0.42 2.00
C SER A 84 -20.87 -1.29 1.14
N THR A 85 -20.58 -2.59 1.02
CA THR A 85 -21.32 -3.54 0.18
C THR A 85 -22.67 -3.91 0.79
N SER A 86 -23.73 -4.01 -0.04
CA SER A 86 -25.04 -4.43 0.46
C SER A 86 -25.09 -5.92 0.76
N ALA A 87 -25.95 -6.36 1.68
CA ALA A 87 -26.07 -7.77 2.07
C ALA A 87 -26.30 -8.70 0.87
N THR A 88 -27.09 -8.27 -0.12
CA THR A 88 -27.34 -9.01 -1.37
C THR A 88 -26.06 -9.24 -2.17
N HIS A 89 -25.16 -8.25 -2.23
CA HIS A 89 -23.89 -8.35 -2.96
C HIS A 89 -22.82 -9.08 -2.14
N ALA A 90 -22.81 -8.91 -0.82
CA ALA A 90 -21.86 -9.58 0.08
C ALA A 90 -22.06 -11.10 0.18
N ARG A 91 -23.27 -11.60 -0.16
CA ARG A 91 -23.62 -13.03 -0.20
C ARG A 91 -23.18 -13.76 1.07
N THR A 92 -22.22 -14.67 0.96
CA THR A 92 -21.70 -15.52 2.05
C THR A 92 -20.97 -14.74 3.12
N HIS A 93 -20.46 -13.54 2.82
CA HIS A 93 -19.71 -12.69 3.75
C HIS A 93 -20.61 -11.67 4.49
N ALA A 94 -21.91 -11.64 4.18
CA ALA A 94 -22.83 -10.69 4.81
C ALA A 94 -22.93 -10.85 6.34
N HIS A 95 -22.69 -12.06 6.87
CA HIS A 95 -22.61 -12.28 8.31
C HIS A 95 -21.41 -11.60 8.94
N THR A 96 -20.22 -11.83 8.38
CA THR A 96 -18.96 -11.21 8.83
C THR A 96 -19.07 -9.69 8.84
N LEU A 97 -19.61 -9.08 7.78
CA LEU A 97 -19.79 -7.63 7.74
C LEU A 97 -20.75 -7.14 8.83
N ARG A 98 -21.83 -7.88 9.11
CA ARG A 98 -22.76 -7.56 10.20
C ARG A 98 -22.10 -7.64 11.58
N GLU A 99 -21.23 -8.63 11.80
CA GLU A 99 -20.46 -8.76 13.04
C GLU A 99 -19.53 -7.56 13.27
N VAL A 100 -18.85 -7.09 12.22
CA VAL A 100 -18.02 -5.87 12.30
C VAL A 100 -18.87 -4.67 12.69
N TRP A 101 -19.98 -4.40 12.00
CA TRP A 101 -20.84 -3.26 12.30
C TRP A 101 -21.43 -3.33 13.72
N ALA A 102 -21.82 -4.53 14.16
CA ALA A 102 -22.32 -4.76 15.51
C ALA A 102 -21.25 -4.51 16.59
N SER A 103 -19.98 -4.85 16.32
CA SER A 103 -18.87 -4.68 17.28
C SER A 103 -18.61 -3.22 17.68
N ILE A 104 -19.03 -2.26 16.83
CA ILE A 104 -18.89 -0.82 17.07
C ILE A 104 -20.23 -0.14 17.32
N GLU A 105 -21.32 -0.90 17.49
CA GLU A 105 -22.68 -0.40 17.73
C GLU A 105 -23.17 0.62 16.67
N GLN A 106 -22.71 0.47 15.42
CA GLN A 106 -23.11 1.34 14.31
C GLN A 106 -24.08 0.63 13.35
N PRO A 107 -24.94 1.38 12.64
CA PRO A 107 -25.79 0.79 11.61
C PRO A 107 -24.96 0.19 10.49
N ILE A 108 -25.46 -0.90 9.89
CA ILE A 108 -24.85 -1.54 8.73
C ILE A 108 -24.55 -0.51 7.64
N ARG A 109 -23.34 -0.60 7.06
CA ARG A 109 -22.82 0.34 6.05
C ARG A 109 -22.74 1.79 6.55
N GLY A 110 -22.67 2.01 7.87
CA GLY A 110 -22.66 3.35 8.47
C GLY A 110 -23.94 4.15 8.19
N GLY A 111 -25.06 3.47 7.88
CA GLY A 111 -26.33 4.08 7.48
C GLY A 111 -26.44 4.40 5.98
N LEU A 112 -25.46 4.00 5.17
CA LEU A 112 -25.45 4.25 3.73
C LEU A 112 -26.56 3.45 3.02
N SER A 113 -27.47 4.16 2.36
CA SER A 113 -28.54 3.56 1.54
C SER A 113 -28.06 3.26 0.12
N VAL A 114 -27.51 4.26 -0.57
CA VAL A 114 -27.04 4.19 -1.96
C VAL A 114 -25.52 4.13 -2.02
N TRP A 115 -24.96 3.23 -2.83
CA TRP A 115 -23.50 3.15 -2.99
C TRP A 115 -22.94 4.41 -3.66
N ARG A 116 -21.84 4.94 -3.11
CA ARG A 116 -21.01 6.01 -3.69
C ARG A 116 -19.56 5.75 -3.28
N SER A 117 -18.62 6.34 -4.02
CA SER A 117 -17.22 6.38 -3.61
C SER A 117 -17.08 7.03 -2.24
N PHE A 118 -16.21 6.47 -1.39
CA PHE A 118 -15.96 6.95 -0.02
C PHE A 118 -15.72 8.48 0.03
N GLU A 119 -14.94 9.00 -0.90
CA GLU A 119 -14.55 10.41 -1.00
C GLU A 119 -15.74 11.35 -1.25
N LEU A 120 -16.87 10.82 -1.75
CA LEU A 120 -18.10 11.55 -2.04
C LEU A 120 -19.15 11.41 -0.93
N LEU A 121 -18.86 10.65 0.13
CA LEU A 121 -19.76 10.49 1.27
C LEU A 121 -19.65 11.68 2.23
N ASP A 122 -20.74 11.95 2.94
CA ASP A 122 -20.71 12.90 4.05
C ASP A 122 -19.72 12.45 5.12
N TRP A 123 -19.05 13.42 5.77
CA TRP A 123 -18.02 13.14 6.77
C TRP A 123 -18.49 12.18 7.86
N SER A 124 -19.73 12.30 8.34
CA SER A 124 -20.27 11.39 9.36
C SER A 124 -20.30 9.92 8.91
N ILE A 125 -20.53 9.67 7.62
CA ILE A 125 -20.52 8.32 7.04
C ILE A 125 -19.08 7.87 6.81
N GLN A 126 -18.20 8.75 6.32
CA GLN A 126 -16.77 8.46 6.18
C GLN A 126 -16.16 8.04 7.52
N GLN A 127 -16.47 8.77 8.59
CA GLN A 127 -16.01 8.45 9.94
C GLN A 127 -16.47 7.05 10.38
N ARG A 128 -17.77 6.74 10.25
CA ARG A 128 -18.31 5.42 10.62
C ARG A 128 -17.67 4.29 9.81
N LEU A 129 -17.38 4.51 8.53
CA LEU A 129 -16.68 3.53 7.68
C LEU A 129 -15.23 3.31 8.12
N LEU A 130 -14.52 4.38 8.50
CA LEU A 130 -13.16 4.27 9.03
C LEU A 130 -13.13 3.58 10.40
N GLU A 131 -14.11 3.85 11.27
CA GLU A 131 -14.26 3.14 12.55
C GLU A 131 -14.53 1.64 12.32
N ALA A 132 -15.40 1.30 11.38
CA ALA A 132 -15.67 -0.08 10.99
C ALA A 132 -14.45 -0.75 10.34
N ALA A 133 -13.67 -0.03 9.53
CA ALA A 133 -12.43 -0.55 8.95
C ALA A 133 -11.40 -0.85 10.04
N ALA A 134 -11.24 0.04 11.01
CA ALA A 134 -10.37 -0.17 12.16
C ALA A 134 -10.80 -1.41 12.98
N ALA A 135 -12.10 -1.56 13.25
CA ALA A 135 -12.64 -2.73 13.94
C ALA A 135 -12.43 -4.02 13.15
N ALA A 136 -12.70 -4.02 11.84
CA ALA A 136 -12.45 -5.17 10.97
C ALA A 136 -10.97 -5.60 11.02
N ILE A 137 -10.03 -4.65 10.93
CA ILE A 137 -8.60 -4.93 11.01
C ILE A 137 -8.26 -5.59 12.36
N ALA A 138 -8.76 -5.06 13.48
CA ALA A 138 -8.54 -5.64 14.80
C ALA A 138 -9.10 -7.07 14.92
N MET A 139 -10.32 -7.30 14.43
CA MET A 139 -10.96 -8.62 14.41
C MET A 139 -10.28 -9.62 13.46
N ILE A 140 -9.57 -9.14 12.43
CA ILE A 140 -8.73 -10.00 11.60
C ILE A 140 -7.45 -10.36 12.37
N GLU A 141 -6.81 -9.38 13.00
CA GLU A 141 -5.57 -9.55 13.75
C GLU A 141 -5.71 -10.53 14.92
N ASP A 142 -6.84 -10.50 15.64
CA ASP A 142 -7.14 -11.43 16.73
C ASP A 142 -7.74 -12.78 16.26
N GLY A 143 -8.05 -12.90 14.97
CA GLY A 143 -8.59 -14.12 14.36
C GLY A 143 -10.10 -14.33 14.54
N THR A 144 -10.83 -13.35 15.09
CA THR A 144 -12.30 -13.39 15.21
C THR A 144 -12.98 -13.52 13.84
N ILE A 145 -12.46 -12.81 12.83
CA ILE A 145 -12.93 -12.93 11.44
C ILE A 145 -11.80 -13.31 10.50
N ARG A 146 -12.16 -13.99 9.41
CA ARG A 146 -11.20 -14.33 8.35
C ARG A 146 -11.21 -13.25 7.27
N ALA A 147 -10.02 -12.86 6.83
CA ALA A 147 -9.80 -12.05 5.63
C ALA A 147 -9.29 -12.93 4.48
N PRO A 148 -10.17 -13.47 3.61
CA PRO A 148 -9.76 -14.41 2.55
C PRO A 148 -9.04 -13.76 1.37
N GLY A 149 -8.97 -12.42 1.31
CA GLY A 149 -8.30 -11.70 0.23
C GLY A 149 -6.78 -11.93 0.20
N THR A 150 -6.16 -11.67 -0.96
CA THR A 150 -4.73 -11.90 -1.24
C THR A 150 -3.80 -11.41 -0.14
N ASP A 151 -4.04 -10.19 0.35
CA ASP A 151 -3.22 -9.54 1.37
C ASP A 151 -3.82 -9.64 2.78
N GLY A 152 -4.99 -10.28 2.96
CA GLY A 152 -5.67 -10.39 4.25
C GLY A 152 -4.84 -11.10 5.31
N ALA A 153 -4.00 -12.05 4.88
CA ALA A 153 -3.12 -12.77 5.77
C ALA A 153 -1.99 -11.90 6.37
N LEU A 154 -1.72 -10.71 5.83
CA LEU A 154 -0.68 -9.80 6.35
C LEU A 154 -1.02 -9.26 7.74
N PHE A 155 -2.32 -9.20 8.07
CA PHE A 155 -2.82 -8.83 9.40
C PHE A 155 -2.67 -9.96 10.42
N LEU A 156 -2.61 -11.21 9.99
CA LEU A 156 -2.51 -12.34 10.93
C LEU A 156 -1.09 -12.42 11.51
N PRO A 157 -0.93 -12.88 12.76
CA PRO A 157 0.38 -13.19 13.32
C PRO A 157 1.23 -14.05 12.36
N ALA A 158 2.54 -13.82 12.38
CA ALA A 158 3.46 -14.65 11.60
C ALA A 158 3.29 -16.13 12.01
N PRO A 159 3.09 -17.05 11.06
CA PRO A 159 2.98 -18.46 11.38
C PRO A 159 4.26 -18.92 12.06
N HIS A 160 4.12 -19.73 13.11
CA HIS A 160 5.27 -20.34 13.77
C HIS A 160 6.05 -21.14 12.74
N ARG A 161 7.30 -20.74 12.51
CA ARG A 161 8.26 -21.50 11.72
C ARG A 161 9.18 -22.17 12.72
N PRO A 162 9.13 -23.50 12.91
CA PRO A 162 10.11 -24.19 13.71
C PRO A 162 11.50 -23.76 13.23
N ALA A 163 12.40 -23.51 14.18
CA ALA A 163 13.81 -23.39 13.83
C ALA A 163 14.18 -24.64 13.04
N ASP A 164 14.87 -24.46 11.91
CA ASP A 164 15.44 -25.60 11.20
C ASP A 164 16.33 -26.33 12.22
N ASP A 165 16.03 -27.59 12.54
CA ASP A 165 16.73 -28.40 13.56
C ASP A 165 18.21 -28.69 13.19
N GLY A 166 18.71 -27.98 12.17
CA GLY A 166 19.92 -28.28 11.46
C GLY A 166 19.68 -29.52 10.60
N ARG A 167 19.88 -29.38 9.30
CA ARG A 167 20.07 -30.57 8.48
C ARG A 167 21.32 -31.29 9.01
N THR A 168 21.20 -32.56 9.42
CA THR A 168 22.39 -33.39 9.64
C THR A 168 23.27 -33.28 8.41
N PRO A 169 24.59 -32.97 8.55
CA PRO A 169 25.49 -32.91 7.41
C PRO A 169 25.35 -34.22 6.64
N ARG A 170 24.85 -34.13 5.41
CA ARG A 170 24.74 -35.32 4.55
C ARG A 170 26.17 -35.82 4.35
N PRO A 171 26.47 -37.12 4.59
CA PRO A 171 27.76 -37.66 4.22
C PRO A 171 28.02 -37.29 2.76
N ILE A 172 29.19 -36.70 2.50
CA ILE A 172 29.63 -36.38 1.15
C ILE A 172 29.83 -37.71 0.44
N ALA A 173 28.77 -38.26 -0.13
CA ALA A 173 28.87 -39.24 -1.18
C ALA A 173 29.39 -38.49 -2.40
N ASP A 174 30.46 -39.00 -3.00
CA ASP A 174 31.01 -38.54 -4.27
C ASP A 174 29.88 -38.41 -5.28
N SER A 175 29.40 -37.18 -5.44
CA SER A 175 28.43 -36.82 -6.45
C SER A 175 29.07 -35.68 -7.20
N THR A 176 29.57 -36.00 -8.39
CA THR A 176 29.91 -35.07 -9.48
C THR A 176 28.63 -34.34 -9.91
N ARG A 177 28.12 -33.49 -9.04
CA ARG A 177 27.02 -32.59 -9.27
C ARG A 177 27.61 -31.20 -9.10
N THR A 178 28.00 -30.61 -10.24
CA THR A 178 28.42 -29.23 -10.35
C THR A 178 27.49 -28.38 -9.50
N GLN A 179 28.05 -27.74 -8.47
CA GLN A 179 27.34 -26.74 -7.69
C GLN A 179 26.98 -25.63 -8.68
N ALA A 180 25.74 -25.60 -9.14
CA ALA A 180 25.23 -24.41 -9.81
C ALA A 180 25.17 -23.33 -8.73
N GLU A 181 25.99 -22.29 -8.92
CA GLU A 181 26.02 -21.13 -8.03
C GLU A 181 24.61 -20.55 -7.85
N PRO A 182 24.29 -19.97 -6.68
CA PRO A 182 23.05 -19.24 -6.50
C PRO A 182 23.02 -18.10 -7.52
N ILE A 183 22.11 -18.17 -8.49
CA ILE A 183 21.96 -17.11 -9.49
C ILE A 183 21.49 -15.86 -8.75
N ASP A 184 22.37 -14.88 -8.61
CA ASP A 184 22.03 -13.54 -8.16
C ASP A 184 21.28 -12.84 -9.29
N TYR A 185 19.95 -12.98 -9.28
CA TYR A 185 19.05 -12.42 -10.27
C TYR A 185 19.20 -10.90 -10.40
N TRP A 186 19.57 -10.20 -9.33
CA TRP A 186 19.80 -8.76 -9.39
C TRP A 186 21.11 -8.43 -10.10
N LYS A 187 22.17 -9.17 -9.79
CA LYS A 187 23.44 -9.05 -10.53
C LYS A 187 23.26 -9.39 -12.02
N ALA A 188 22.50 -10.45 -12.35
CA ALA A 188 22.24 -10.82 -13.74
C ALA A 188 21.47 -9.73 -14.50
N VAL A 189 20.49 -9.09 -13.85
CA VAL A 189 19.75 -7.96 -14.43
C VAL A 189 20.66 -6.75 -14.65
N VAL A 190 21.52 -6.42 -13.69
CA VAL A 190 22.48 -5.31 -13.80
C VAL A 190 23.52 -5.58 -14.89
N ASP A 191 24.06 -6.79 -14.94
CA ASP A 191 25.07 -7.19 -15.93
C ASP A 191 24.46 -7.15 -17.35
N SER A 192 23.24 -7.65 -17.54
CA SER A 192 22.53 -7.58 -18.82
C SER A 192 22.23 -6.14 -19.24
N PHE A 193 21.86 -5.26 -18.30
CA PHE A 193 21.65 -3.85 -18.59
C PHE A 193 22.96 -3.14 -19.00
N ASN A 194 24.05 -3.40 -18.29
CA ASN A 194 25.37 -2.86 -18.61
C ASN A 194 25.89 -3.34 -19.98
N GLU A 195 25.58 -4.58 -20.35
CA GLU A 195 25.90 -5.12 -21.68
C GLU A 195 25.15 -4.35 -22.78
N VAL A 196 23.85 -4.12 -22.60
CA VAL A 196 23.04 -3.32 -23.55
C VAL A 196 23.56 -1.88 -23.66
N VAL A 197 23.95 -1.25 -22.55
CA VAL A 197 24.57 0.09 -22.57
C VAL A 197 25.91 0.07 -23.31
N SER A 198 26.74 -0.95 -23.09
CA SER A 198 28.03 -1.10 -23.76
C SER A 198 27.88 -1.29 -25.27
N LEU A 199 26.90 -2.09 -25.69
CA LEU A 199 26.54 -2.28 -27.10
C LEU A 199 26.02 -0.99 -27.71
N ALA A 200 25.19 -0.24 -26.99
CA ALA A 200 24.66 1.04 -27.44
C ALA A 200 25.74 2.13 -27.55
N LEU A 201 26.77 2.09 -26.72
CA LEU A 201 27.94 2.99 -26.84
C LEU A 201 28.83 2.64 -28.05
N ALA A 202 28.83 1.37 -28.47
CA ALA A 202 29.68 0.88 -29.57
C ALA A 202 28.99 0.91 -30.95
N ASP A 203 27.66 0.84 -31.00
CA ASP A 203 26.87 0.73 -32.23
C ASP A 203 25.66 1.69 -32.24
N PRO A 204 25.62 2.66 -33.16
CA PRO A 204 24.48 3.58 -33.33
C PRO A 204 23.12 2.89 -33.55
N ALA A 205 23.09 1.68 -34.13
CA ALA A 205 21.86 0.92 -34.30
C ALA A 205 21.31 0.38 -32.96
N GLN A 206 22.21 -0.02 -32.05
CA GLN A 206 21.85 -0.46 -30.71
C GLN A 206 21.44 0.73 -29.83
N ALA A 207 22.08 1.89 -30.02
CA ALA A 207 21.67 3.14 -29.38
C ALA A 207 20.23 3.53 -29.71
N GLU A 208 19.80 3.35 -30.97
CA GLU A 208 18.42 3.60 -31.39
C GLU A 208 17.42 2.60 -30.77
N LEU A 209 17.79 1.32 -30.64
CA LEU A 209 16.94 0.33 -29.95
C LEU A 209 16.78 0.65 -28.47
N LEU A 210 17.87 1.03 -27.79
CA LEU A 210 17.84 1.46 -26.41
C LEU A 210 17.00 2.74 -26.24
N TYR A 211 17.12 3.70 -27.16
CA TYR A 211 16.29 4.91 -27.18
C TYR A 211 14.79 4.60 -27.31
N ARG A 212 14.40 3.72 -28.25
CA ARG A 212 13.00 3.30 -28.42
C ARG A 212 12.44 2.61 -27.18
N PHE A 213 13.25 1.76 -26.56
CA PHE A 213 12.86 1.08 -25.33
C PHE A 213 12.61 2.10 -24.20
N VAL A 214 13.55 3.00 -23.93
CA VAL A 214 13.43 3.99 -22.84
C VAL A 214 12.34 5.03 -23.13
N SER A 215 12.15 5.44 -24.39
CA SER A 215 11.12 6.40 -24.79
C SER A 215 9.69 5.88 -24.74
N SER A 216 9.51 4.55 -24.75
CA SER A 216 8.21 3.90 -24.51
C SER A 216 7.78 3.92 -23.04
N GLY A 217 8.66 4.34 -22.13
CA GLY A 217 8.41 4.44 -20.70
C GLY A 217 7.63 5.70 -20.26
N PRO A 218 7.25 5.80 -18.97
CA PRO A 218 6.33 6.83 -18.44
C PRO A 218 6.81 8.28 -18.62
N GLY A 219 8.11 8.50 -18.82
CA GLY A 219 8.69 9.84 -19.01
C GLY A 219 8.72 10.30 -20.47
N GLY A 220 8.33 9.46 -21.42
CA GLY A 220 8.30 9.76 -22.84
C GLY A 220 9.68 10.10 -23.46
N PRO A 221 9.69 10.58 -24.71
CA PRO A 221 10.92 10.77 -25.48
C PRO A 221 11.90 11.74 -24.84
N ASN A 222 11.42 12.84 -24.25
CA ASN A 222 12.29 13.87 -23.67
C ASN A 222 13.02 13.37 -22.42
N ASN A 223 12.37 12.56 -21.59
CA ASN A 223 13.05 11.94 -20.46
C ASN A 223 14.06 10.87 -20.93
N ALA A 224 13.74 10.14 -21.99
CA ALA A 224 14.66 9.17 -22.58
C ALA A 224 15.94 9.84 -23.10
N ARG A 225 15.84 11.00 -23.79
CA ARG A 225 17.01 11.76 -24.24
C ARG A 225 17.91 12.17 -23.06
N ARG A 226 17.31 12.64 -21.96
CA ARG A 226 18.06 13.01 -20.76
C ARG A 226 18.79 11.82 -20.14
N ILE A 227 18.10 10.70 -19.98
CA ILE A 227 18.68 9.46 -19.41
C ILE A 227 19.84 8.95 -20.27
N LEU A 228 19.70 8.97 -21.60
CA LEU A 228 20.77 8.54 -22.51
C LEU A 228 21.97 9.49 -22.51
N ALA A 229 21.73 10.79 -22.42
CA ALA A 229 22.81 11.78 -22.30
C ALA A 229 23.61 11.58 -21.00
N ASP A 230 22.95 11.26 -19.89
CA ASP A 230 23.61 11.02 -18.60
C ASP A 230 24.54 9.78 -18.62
N ILE A 231 24.32 8.84 -19.55
CA ILE A 231 25.17 7.65 -19.75
C ILE A 231 26.09 7.76 -20.97
N GLY A 232 26.25 8.95 -21.55
CA GLY A 232 27.20 9.23 -22.63
C GLY A 232 26.72 8.85 -24.04
N ILE A 233 25.43 8.56 -24.22
CA ILE A 233 24.83 8.26 -25.53
C ILE A 233 24.09 9.49 -26.04
N THR A 234 24.72 10.24 -26.93
CA THR A 234 24.16 11.48 -27.52
C THR A 234 23.85 11.36 -29.00
N GLU A 235 24.40 10.35 -29.68
CA GLU A 235 24.18 10.08 -31.09
C GLU A 235 23.44 8.74 -31.24
N TYR A 236 22.21 8.85 -31.68
CA TYR A 236 21.36 7.74 -32.11
C TYR A 236 20.58 8.26 -33.30
N ALA A 237 20.23 7.36 -34.23
CA ALA A 237 19.54 7.72 -35.47
C ALA A 237 18.11 8.18 -35.14
N SER A 238 17.99 9.42 -34.66
CA SER A 238 16.72 10.09 -34.45
C SER A 238 16.04 10.11 -35.80
N SER A 239 15.09 9.20 -36.01
CA SER A 239 14.12 9.27 -37.10
C SER A 239 13.36 10.60 -36.97
N GLN A 240 13.98 11.67 -37.45
CA GLN A 240 13.27 12.85 -37.90
C GLN A 240 12.62 12.49 -39.23
N ASN A 241 11.33 12.82 -39.31
CA ASN A 241 10.47 12.81 -40.49
C ASN A 241 9.97 11.44 -40.96
N ILE A 242 8.85 11.03 -40.38
CA ILE A 242 7.77 10.42 -41.16
C ILE A 242 6.73 11.55 -41.36
N PRO A 243 6.31 11.88 -42.59
CA PRO A 243 5.32 12.92 -42.87
C PRO A 243 3.96 12.66 -42.19
#